data_AF-A0A1W0BCS1-F1
#
_entry.id   AF-A0A1W0BCS1-F1
#
_cell.length_a   1.000
_cell.length_b   1.000
_cell.length_c   1.000
_cell.angle_alpha   90.00
_cell.angle_beta   90.00
_cell.angle_gamma   90.00
#
_symmetry.space_group_name_H-M   'P 1'
#
loop_
_entity.id
_entity.type
_entity.pdbx_description
1 polymer ?
#
loop_
_entity_poly.entity_id
_entity_poly.type
_entity_poly.pdbx_seq_one_letter_code
_entity_poly.pdbx_strand_id
1 'polypeptide(L)'
;MDSKTKFPVVGSMLTFIGAAHTALGVVIWATKDQDIELSFWFTAFGVAGTALGVAVIEVERARGHVTAPILAATAVLAGFGLAFEPVSGFLTVLVPLAAGVGGWIRRRNIVTAVA
;
A
#
# COMPACT_ATOMS: atom_id res chain seq x y z
N MET A 1 -16.73 10.05 15.13
CA MET A 1 -16.11 9.97 13.78
C MET A 1 -16.96 9.02 12.96
N ASP A 2 -17.72 9.53 11.98
CA ASP A 2 -18.59 8.70 11.14
C ASP A 2 -17.73 7.98 10.09
N SER A 3 -17.46 6.69 10.32
CA SER A 3 -16.73 5.87 9.36
C SER A 3 -17.70 5.30 8.30
N LYS A 4 -17.39 5.50 7.02
CA LYS A 4 -18.15 4.95 5.90
C LYS A 4 -17.76 3.50 5.56
N THR A 5 -16.83 2.92 6.30
CA THR A 5 -16.37 1.54 6.14
C THR A 5 -16.06 0.93 7.51
N LYS A 6 -16.49 -0.33 7.72
CA LYS A 6 -16.15 -1.09 8.93
C LYS A 6 -14.69 -1.54 8.93
N PHE A 7 -14.15 -1.86 7.76
CA PHE A 7 -12.80 -2.38 7.60
C PHE A 7 -12.10 -1.68 6.43
N PRO A 8 -11.10 -0.82 6.68
CA PRO A 8 -10.32 -0.16 5.65
C PRO A 8 -9.30 -1.16 5.05
N VAL A 9 -9.76 -1.99 4.12
CA VAL A 9 -9.02 -3.16 3.63
C VAL A 9 -7.74 -2.74 2.92
N VAL A 10 -7.82 -1.75 2.03
CA VAL A 10 -6.67 -1.34 1.21
C VAL A 10 -5.59 -0.73 2.08
N GLY A 11 -5.97 0.20 2.95
CA GLY A 11 -5.03 0.83 3.88
C GLY A 11 -4.40 -0.18 4.86
N SER A 12 -5.18 -1.14 5.36
CA SER A 12 -4.67 -2.19 6.27
C SER A 12 -3.66 -3.09 5.58
N MET A 13 -3.92 -3.49 4.34
CA MET A 13 -2.98 -4.30 3.55
C MET A 13 -1.67 -3.55 3.27
N LEU A 14 -1.74 -2.29 2.84
CA LEU A 14 -0.55 -1.46 2.63
C LEU A 14 0.27 -1.31 3.91
N THR A 15 -0.41 -1.08 5.04
CA THR A 15 0.24 -0.95 6.35
C THR A 15 0.95 -2.25 6.74
N PHE A 16 0.29 -3.40 6.58
CA PHE A 16 0.89 -4.70 6.87
C PHE A 16 2.10 -5.00 5.98
N ILE A 17 1.98 -4.77 4.67
CA ILE A 17 3.08 -4.95 3.71
C ILE A 17 4.26 -4.05 4.08
N GLY A 18 4.01 -2.77 4.38
CA GLY A 18 5.06 -1.84 4.80
C GLY A 18 5.76 -2.28 6.10
N ALA A 19 4.99 -2.73 7.10
CA ALA A 19 5.55 -3.22 8.35
C ALA A 19 6.40 -4.48 8.13
N ALA A 20 5.96 -5.41 7.27
CA ALA A 20 6.71 -6.60 6.92
C ALA A 20 8.04 -6.27 6.21
N HIS A 21 8.04 -5.31 5.28
CA HIS A 21 9.27 -4.87 4.62
C HIS A 21 10.25 -4.20 5.58
N THR A 22 9.73 -3.38 6.50
CA THR A 22 10.54 -2.77 7.57
C THR A 22 11.19 -3.86 8.42
N ALA A 23 10.42 -4.87 8.84
CA ALA A 23 10.93 -5.97 9.65
C ALA A 23 11.98 -6.79 8.89
N LEU A 24 11.76 -7.08 7.61
CA LEU A 24 12.74 -7.75 6.75
C LEU A 24 14.03 -6.94 6.62
N GLY A 25 13.94 -5.62 6.41
CA GLY A 25 15.11 -4.74 6.37
C GLY A 25 15.94 -4.79 7.65
N VAL A 26 15.27 -4.80 8.82
CA VAL A 26 15.94 -4.98 10.13
C VAL A 26 16.58 -6.34 10.27
N VAL A 27 15.91 -7.42 9.83
CA VAL A 27 16.48 -8.78 9.87
C VAL A 27 17.73 -8.87 9.01
N ILE A 28 17.66 -8.43 7.75
CA ILE A 28 18.79 -8.40 6.79
C ILE A 28 19.97 -7.62 7.38
N TRP A 29 19.70 -6.46 7.99
CA TRP A 29 20.71 -5.67 8.67
C TRP A 29 21.36 -6.41 9.85
N ALA A 30 20.56 -7.12 10.66
CA ALA A 30 21.04 -7.82 11.85
C ALA A 30 21.84 -9.09 11.51
N THR A 31 21.43 -9.84 10.48
CA THR A 31 22.07 -11.10 10.05
C THR A 31 23.38 -10.87 9.31
N LYS A 32 23.53 -9.72 8.64
CA LYS A 32 24.71 -9.36 7.83
C LYS A 32 25.07 -10.39 6.75
N ASP A 33 24.09 -11.19 6.33
CA ASP A 33 24.21 -12.25 5.32
C ASP A 33 23.91 -11.75 3.90
N GLN A 34 23.51 -10.48 3.77
CA GLN A 34 23.11 -9.82 2.54
C GLN A 34 23.71 -8.41 2.47
N ASP A 35 23.58 -7.77 1.31
CA ASP A 35 24.06 -6.39 1.09
C ASP A 35 23.35 -5.39 2.02
N ILE A 36 24.11 -4.42 2.53
CA ILE A 36 23.57 -3.29 3.31
C ILE A 36 22.60 -2.45 2.49
N GLU A 37 22.84 -2.32 1.18
CA GLU A 37 21.95 -1.62 0.26
C GLU A 37 20.57 -2.29 0.22
N LEU A 38 20.52 -3.62 0.25
CA LEU A 38 19.27 -4.39 0.31
C LEU A 38 18.48 -4.05 1.58
N SER A 39 19.17 -4.00 2.73
CA SER A 39 18.54 -3.67 4.02
C SER A 39 17.96 -2.25 4.04
N PHE A 40 18.67 -1.29 3.43
CA PHE A 40 18.25 0.10 3.32
C PHE A 40 16.95 0.22 2.52
N TRP A 41 16.92 -0.39 1.34
CA TRP A 41 15.79 -0.34 0.42
C TRP A 41 14.53 -0.99 1.02
N PHE A 42 14.64 -2.18 1.60
CA PHE A 42 13.54 -2.83 2.34
C PHE A 42 12.99 -1.95 3.48
N THR A 43 13.89 -1.30 4.23
CA THR A 43 13.49 -0.43 5.35
C THR A 43 12.82 0.84 4.85
N ALA A 44 13.41 1.53 3.87
CA ALA A 44 12.90 2.79 3.33
C ALA A 44 11.52 2.60 2.71
N PHE A 45 11.35 1.57 1.87
CA PHE A 45 10.07 1.21 1.32
C PHE A 45 9.08 0.81 2.42
N GLY A 46 9.50 0.00 3.39
CA GLY A 46 8.63 -0.43 4.48
C GLY A 46 8.05 0.72 5.29
N VAL A 47 8.88 1.71 5.63
CA VAL A 47 8.45 2.92 6.35
C VAL A 47 7.49 3.74 5.49
N ALA A 48 7.82 3.97 4.22
CA ALA A 48 6.98 4.73 3.30
C ALA A 48 5.62 4.05 3.06
N GLY A 49 5.62 2.73 2.86
CA GLY A 49 4.41 1.92 2.67
C GLY A 49 3.53 1.89 3.91
N THR A 50 4.12 1.84 5.11
CA THR A 50 3.39 1.91 6.38
C THR A 50 2.71 3.27 6.56
N ALA A 51 3.47 4.36 6.37
CA ALA A 51 2.94 5.72 6.48
C ALA A 51 1.82 5.98 5.48
N LEU A 52 2.01 5.55 4.22
CA LEU A 52 0.98 5.63 3.19
C LEU A 52 -0.24 4.80 3.58
N GLY A 53 -0.05 3.56 4.04
CA GLY A 53 -1.15 2.68 4.47
C GLY A 53 -2.02 3.29 5.55
N VAL A 54 -1.42 3.91 6.57
CA VAL A 54 -2.13 4.64 7.62
C VAL A 54 -2.92 5.82 7.05
N ALA A 55 -2.33 6.60 6.15
CA ALA A 55 -3.04 7.69 5.49
C ALA A 55 -4.22 7.18 4.63
N VAL A 56 -4.04 6.04 3.95
CA VAL A 56 -5.11 5.39 3.17
C VAL A 56 -6.23 4.89 4.09
N ILE A 57 -5.93 4.36 5.28
CA ILE A 57 -6.94 3.95 6.27
C ILE A 57 -7.89 5.11 6.57
N GLU A 58 -7.35 6.30 6.84
CA GLU A 58 -8.16 7.47 7.17
C GLU A 58 -9.02 7.94 5.99
N VAL A 59 -8.45 7.93 4.77
CA VAL A 59 -9.22 8.26 3.56
C VAL A 59 -10.31 7.24 3.28
N GLU A 60 -9.99 5.95 3.40
CA GLU A 60 -10.91 4.86 3.18
C GLU A 60 -12.06 4.95 4.18
N ARG A 61 -11.78 5.19 5.47
CA ARG A 61 -12.79 5.48 6.51
C ARG A 61 -13.67 6.67 6.18
N ALA A 62 -13.08 7.80 5.78
CA ALA A 62 -13.84 9.02 5.48
C ALA A 62 -14.70 8.90 4.21
N ARG A 63 -14.20 8.20 3.18
CA ARG A 63 -14.82 8.17 1.84
C ARG A 63 -15.48 6.85 1.49
N GLY A 64 -15.32 5.80 2.28
CA GLY A 64 -15.78 4.43 2.03
C GLY A 64 -15.07 3.72 0.87
N HIS A 65 -14.05 4.34 0.29
CA HIS A 65 -13.24 3.80 -0.81
C HIS A 65 -11.94 4.61 -0.94
N VAL A 66 -10.97 4.07 -1.65
CA VAL A 66 -9.73 4.77 -2.02
C VAL A 66 -9.93 5.56 -3.30
N THR A 67 -9.38 6.77 -3.37
CA THR A 67 -9.54 7.67 -4.51
C THR A 67 -8.53 7.36 -5.62
N ALA A 68 -8.88 7.70 -6.87
CA ALA A 68 -7.99 7.49 -8.01
C ALA A 68 -6.58 8.12 -7.85
N PRO A 69 -6.41 9.34 -7.30
CA PRO A 69 -5.08 9.91 -7.08
C PRO A 69 -4.22 9.08 -6.11
N ILE A 70 -4.83 8.52 -5.06
CA ILE A 70 -4.11 7.66 -4.10
C ILE A 70 -3.73 6.34 -4.77
N LEU A 71 -4.65 5.74 -5.52
CA LEU A 71 -4.36 4.51 -6.28
C LEU A 71 -3.24 4.74 -7.30
N ALA A 72 -3.23 5.88 -7.98
CA ALA A 72 -2.16 6.26 -8.90
C ALA A 72 -0.82 6.43 -8.16
N ALA A 73 -0.80 7.10 -7.01
CA ALA A 73 0.40 7.24 -6.18
C ALA A 73 0.92 5.88 -5.70
N THR A 74 0.04 4.98 -5.27
CA THR A 74 0.39 3.60 -4.90
C THR A 74 0.94 2.82 -6.08
N ALA A 75 0.36 2.96 -7.27
CA ALA A 75 0.84 2.32 -8.49
C ALA A 75 2.23 2.84 -8.90
N VAL A 76 2.47 4.15 -8.79
CA VAL A 76 3.79 4.76 -9.05
C VAL A 76 4.82 4.24 -8.05
N LEU A 77 4.49 4.18 -6.76
CA LEU A 77 5.38 3.64 -5.74
C LEU A 77 5.72 2.16 -6.01
N ALA A 78 4.72 1.35 -6.37
CA ALA A 78 4.93 -0.04 -6.74
C ALA A 78 5.81 -0.18 -8.00
N GLY A 79 5.56 0.64 -9.02
CA GLY A 79 6.34 0.65 -10.26
C GLY A 79 7.78 1.10 -10.04
N PHE A 80 8.00 2.12 -9.21
CA PHE A 80 9.33 2.57 -8.83
C PHE A 80 10.13 1.44 -8.18
N GLY A 81 9.56 0.75 -7.20
CA GLY A 81 10.30 -0.33 -6.56
C GLY A 81 10.46 -1.58 -7.42
N LEU A 82 9.53 -1.88 -8.33
CA LEU A 82 9.78 -2.91 -9.34
C LEU A 82 10.96 -2.58 -10.27
N ALA A 83 11.20 -1.29 -10.53
CA ALA A 83 12.26 -0.84 -11.44
C ALA A 83 13.64 -0.76 -10.75
N PHE A 84 13.69 -0.47 -9.46
CA PHE A 84 14.94 -0.14 -8.74
C PHE A 84 15.26 -1.06 -7.56
N GLU A 85 14.35 -1.93 -7.14
CA GLU A 85 14.46 -2.70 -5.91
C GLU A 85 14.11 -4.20 -6.08
N PRO A 86 14.27 -5.06 -5.05
CA PRO A 86 14.00 -6.49 -5.13
C PRO A 86 12.55 -6.78 -5.51
N VAL A 87 12.36 -7.37 -6.69
CA VAL A 87 11.07 -7.59 -7.37
C VAL A 87 9.98 -8.23 -6.49
N SER A 88 10.34 -9.13 -5.56
CA SER A 88 9.37 -9.95 -4.81
C SER A 88 8.51 -9.15 -3.82
N GLY A 89 9.07 -8.11 -3.21
CA GLY A 89 8.36 -7.28 -2.24
C GLY A 89 7.26 -6.43 -2.88
N PHE A 90 7.55 -5.85 -4.04
CA PHE A 90 6.69 -4.89 -4.71
C PHE A 90 5.48 -5.51 -5.40
N LEU A 91 5.57 -6.79 -5.79
CA LEU A 91 4.42 -7.53 -6.31
C LEU A 91 3.29 -7.63 -5.28
N THR A 92 3.61 -7.65 -3.98
CA THR A 92 2.58 -7.70 -2.93
C THR A 92 1.69 -6.46 -2.91
N VAL A 93 2.19 -5.31 -3.41
CA VAL A 93 1.44 -4.05 -3.52
C VAL A 93 0.38 -4.09 -4.63
N LEU A 94 0.48 -5.03 -5.57
CA LEU A 94 -0.55 -5.22 -6.60
C LEU A 94 -1.89 -5.67 -6.00
N VAL A 95 -1.86 -6.42 -4.90
CA VAL A 95 -3.09 -6.89 -4.23
C VAL A 95 -3.91 -5.74 -3.63
N PRO A 96 -3.36 -4.84 -2.78
CA PRO A 96 -4.11 -3.69 -2.31
C PRO A 96 -4.50 -2.74 -3.45
N LEU A 97 -3.67 -2.60 -4.47
CA LEU A 97 -4.00 -1.78 -5.65
C LEU A 97 -5.22 -2.33 -6.39
N ALA A 98 -5.26 -3.64 -6.67
CA ALA A 98 -6.40 -4.28 -7.31
C ALA A 98 -7.68 -4.17 -6.46
N ALA A 99 -7.58 -4.39 -5.15
CA ALA A 99 -8.70 -4.23 -4.23
C ALA A 99 -9.25 -2.80 -4.23
N GLY A 100 -8.35 -1.80 -4.21
CA GLY A 100 -8.70 -0.39 -4.25
C GLY A 100 -9.34 0.04 -5.58
N VAL A 101 -8.80 -0.40 -6.72
CA VAL A 101 -9.40 -0.17 -8.04
C VAL A 101 -10.79 -0.78 -8.14
N GLY A 102 -10.97 -2.04 -7.69
CA GLY A 102 -12.27 -2.70 -7.66
C GLY A 102 -13.29 -1.99 -6.75
N GLY A 103 -12.84 -1.42 -5.63
CA GLY A 103 -13.68 -0.58 -4.77
C GLY A 103 -14.09 0.73 -5.44
N TRP A 104 -13.15 1.40 -6.10
CA TRP A 104 -13.39 2.67 -6.80
C TRP A 104 -14.35 2.51 -7.99
N ILE A 105 -14.17 1.48 -8.82
CA ILE A 105 -15.07 1.20 -9.97
C ILE A 105 -16.49 0.92 -9.49
N ARG A 106 -16.67 0.06 -8.47
CA ARG A 106 -18.00 -0.24 -7.89
C ARG A 106 -18.71 1.02 -7.41
N ARG A 107 -17.98 1.93 -6.76
CA ARG A 107 -18.51 3.24 -6.33
C ARG A 107 -18.97 4.11 -7.49
N ARG A 108 -18.19 4.19 -8.58
CA ARG A 108 -18.58 4.97 -9.77
C ARG A 108 -19.86 4.43 -10.41
N ASN A 109 -19.96 3.11 -10.53
CA ASN A 109 -21.12 2.46 -11.14
C ASN A 109 -22.41 2.66 -10.32
N ILE A 110 -22.31 2.73 -8.98
CA ILE A 110 -23.47 3.05 -8.11
C ILE A 110 -23.91 4.50 -8.32
N VAL A 111 -22.99 5.45 -8.40
CA VAL A 111 -23.33 6.87 -8.62
C VAL A 111 -24.03 7.07 -9.97
N THR A 112 -23.60 6.37 -11.02
CA THR A 112 -24.24 6.44 -12.33
C THR A 112 -25.60 5.73 -12.40
N ALA A 113 -25.87 4.74 -11.55
CA ALA A 113 -27.13 4.00 -11.57
C ALA A 113 -28.29 4.72 -10.84
N VAL A 114 -27.98 5.75 -10.05
CA VAL A 114 -28.94 6.52 -9.25
C VAL A 114 -29.15 7.94 -9.83
N ALA A 115 -28.43 8.29 -10.90
CA ALA A 115 -28.54 9.54 -11.63
C ALA A 115 -29.45 9.39 -12.86
#